data_AF-A0A2G9ND45-F1
#
_entry.id   AF-A0A2G9ND45-F1
#
_cell.length_a   1.000
_cell.length_b   1.000
_cell.length_c   1.000
_cell.angle_alpha   90.00
_cell.angle_beta   90.00
_cell.angle_gamma   90.00
#
_symmetry.space_group_name_H-M   'P 1'
#
loop_
_entity.id
_entity.type
_entity.pdbx_description
1 polymer ?
#
loop_
_entity_poly.entity_id
_entity_poly.type
_entity_poly.pdbx_seq_one_letter_code
_entity_poly.pdbx_strand_id
1 'polypeptide(L)' 'MGKVIAKNVVKRQPGHLYYVDAQGNVCEAKMARGGRKKKVAKKKPAKKTTAKKTTKKKR' A
#
# COMPACT_ATOMS: atom_id res chain seq x y z
N MET A 1 7.87 19.62 28.87
CA MET A 1 8.99 19.23 27.98
C MET A 1 8.96 17.73 27.79
N GLY A 2 9.09 17.23 26.56
CA GLY A 2 9.06 15.79 26.28
C GLY A 2 10.37 15.09 26.70
N LYS A 3 10.29 13.84 27.17
CA LYS A 3 11.44 13.00 27.54
C LYS A 3 11.72 11.99 26.41
N VAL A 4 12.98 11.89 25.99
CA VAL A 4 13.41 10.85 25.05
C VAL A 4 13.52 9.52 25.81
N ILE A 5 12.71 8.53 25.42
CA ILE A 5 12.67 7.22 26.08
C ILE A 5 13.69 6.25 25.48
N ALA A 6 13.90 6.29 24.15
CA ALA A 6 14.80 5.39 23.46
C ALA A 6 15.43 6.05 22.23
N LYS A 7 16.68 5.69 21.93
CA LYS A 7 17.42 6.10 20.72
C LYS A 7 17.73 4.86 19.89
N ASN A 8 17.84 5.03 18.57
CA ASN A 8 18.24 3.97 17.63
C ASN A 8 17.37 2.70 17.65
N VAL A 9 16.07 2.84 17.92
CA VAL A 9 15.13 1.72 18.04
C VAL A 9 14.97 0.93 16.72
N VAL A 10 15.24 1.56 15.58
CA VAL A 10 15.17 0.93 14.25
C VAL A 10 16.39 1.28 13.40
N LYS A 11 16.88 0.29 12.63
CA LYS A 11 17.90 0.48 11.60
C LYS A 11 17.22 0.93 10.31
N ARG A 12 17.39 2.21 9.94
CA ARG A 12 16.75 2.78 8.76
C ARG A 12 17.47 2.35 7.48
N GLN A 13 16.70 1.86 6.52
CA GLN A 13 17.20 1.50 5.20
C GLN A 13 17.12 2.68 4.23
N PRO A 14 18.11 2.85 3.34
CA PRO A 14 18.07 3.89 2.33
C PRO A 14 16.90 3.65 1.36
N GLY A 15 16.15 4.71 1.03
CA GLY A 15 15.02 4.61 0.10
C GLY A 15 13.68 4.25 0.75
N HIS A 16 13.61 4.18 2.09
CA HIS A 16 12.39 3.91 2.84
C HIS A 16 11.96 5.09 3.71
N LEU A 17 10.65 5.28 3.85
CA LEU A 17 10.00 6.24 4.74
C LEU A 17 9.60 5.52 6.02
N TYR A 18 9.95 6.10 7.15
CA TYR A 18 9.60 5.60 8.48
C TYR A 18 8.67 6.58 9.17
N TYR A 19 7.52 6.11 9.66
CA TYR A 19 6.51 6.92 10.33
C TYR A 19 5.89 6.16 11.51
N VAL A 20 5.20 6.89 12.38
CA VAL A 20 4.44 6.33 13.50
C VAL A 20 2.96 6.34 13.12
N ASP A 21 2.29 5.19 13.24
CA ASP A 21 0.84 5.11 13.01
C ASP A 21 0.04 5.56 14.25
N ALA A 22 -1.29 5.59 14.13
CA ALA A 22 -2.16 6.00 15.23
C ALA A 22 -2.08 5.03 16.43
N GLN A 23 -1.68 3.77 16.21
CA GLN A 23 -1.47 2.77 17.26
C GLN A 23 -0.07 2.87 17.90
N GLY A 24 0.79 3.77 17.44
CA GLY A 24 2.14 3.97 17.97
C GLY A 24 3.20 3.04 17.38
N ASN A 25 2.90 2.29 16.32
CA ASN A 25 3.86 1.41 15.68
C ASN A 25 4.79 2.18 14.73
N VAL A 26 6.03 1.71 14.61
CA VAL A 26 6.97 2.22 13.61
C VAL A 26 6.79 1.44 12.31
N CYS A 27 6.25 2.09 11.30
CA CYS A 27 5.97 1.49 9.99
C CYS A 27 7.04 1.88 8.95
N GLU A 28 7.27 1.01 7.97
CA GLU A 28 8.22 1.20 6.87
C GLU A 28 7.50 1.20 5.51
N ALA A 29 7.76 2.20 4.66
CA ALA A 29 7.21 2.27 3.31
C ALA A 29 8.29 2.58 2.26
N LYS A 30 8.29 1.86 1.14
CA LYS A 30 9.23 2.10 0.04
C LYS A 30 8.92 3.43 -0.66
N MET A 31 9.87 4.36 -0.68
CA MET A 31 9.66 5.67 -1.28
C MET A 31 9.59 5.58 -2.81
N ALA A 32 8.56 6.17 -3.40
CA ALA A 32 8.49 6.41 -4.83
C ALA A 32 9.40 7.60 -5.20
N ARG A 33 10.72 7.41 -5.17
CA ARG A 33 11.66 8.41 -5.69
C ARG A 33 11.45 8.52 -7.21
N GLY A 34 11.20 9.74 -7.68
CA GLY A 34 10.96 10.06 -9.09
C GLY A 34 12.22 9.81 -9.92
N GLY A 35 12.43 8.57 -10.34
CA GLY A 35 13.51 8.17 -11.23
C GLY A 35 12.98 7.11 -12.17
N ARG A 36 12.68 7.52 -13.41
CA ARG A 36 11.99 6.78 -14.49
C ARG A 36 10.46 6.80 -14.36
N LYS A 37 9.83 7.47 -15.33
CA LYS A 37 8.42 7.28 -15.68
C LYS A 37 8.22 5.78 -15.92
N LYS A 38 7.67 5.03 -14.96
CA LYS A 38 7.11 3.72 -15.26
C LYS A 38 6.03 3.96 -16.29
N LYS A 39 6.23 3.51 -17.53
CA LYS A 39 5.13 3.34 -18.48
C LYS A 39 4.08 2.55 -17.71
N VAL A 40 2.94 3.18 -17.46
CA VAL A 40 1.82 2.54 -16.77
C VAL A 40 1.46 1.35 -17.65
N ALA A 41 1.89 0.15 -17.27
CA ALA A 41 1.30 -1.06 -17.82
C ALA A 41 -0.15 -0.97 -17.38
N LYS A 42 -1.03 -0.55 -18.30
CA LYS A 42 -2.48 -0.53 -18.10
C LYS A 42 -2.83 -1.88 -17.51
N LYS A 43 -3.13 -1.94 -16.21
CA LYS A 43 -3.72 -3.14 -15.62
C LYS A 43 -4.99 -3.36 -16.42
N LYS A 44 -5.01 -4.41 -17.26
CA LYS A 44 -6.25 -4.86 -17.90
C LYS A 44 -7.26 -5.03 -16.76
N PRO A 45 -8.44 -4.38 -16.81
CA PRO A 45 -9.41 -4.49 -15.73
C PRO A 45 -9.71 -5.98 -15.53
N ALA A 46 -9.51 -6.46 -14.30
CA ALA A 46 -9.91 -7.80 -13.92
C ALA A 46 -11.39 -7.94 -14.28
N LYS A 47 -11.68 -8.87 -15.20
CA LYS A 47 -13.03 -9.22 -15.61
C LYS A 47 -13.80 -9.62 -14.35
N LYS A 48 -14.61 -8.71 -13.80
CA LYS A 48 -15.59 -9.03 -12.77
C LYS A 48 -16.45 -10.15 -13.35
N THR A 49 -16.27 -11.38 -12.87
CA THR A 49 -17.21 -12.47 -13.14
C THR A 49 -18.48 -12.13 -12.36
N THR A 50 -19.36 -11.37 -12.99
CA THR A 50 -20.74 -11.23 -12.53
C THR A 50 -21.39 -12.60 -12.65
N ALA A 51 -21.69 -13.20 -11.50
CA ALA A 51 -22.55 -14.37 -11.42
C ALA A 51 -23.87 -14.02 -12.11
N LYS A 52 -24.09 -14.55 -13.32
CA LYS A 52 -25.38 -14.51 -14.00
C LYS A 52 -26.36 -15.35 -13.19
N LYS A 53 -27.07 -14.74 -12.23
CA LYS A 53 -28.41 -15.19 -11.83
C LYS A 53 -29.35 -14.84 -12.99
N THR A 54 -29.40 -15.70 -14.00
CA THR A 54 -30.48 -15.67 -15.00
C THR A 54 -31.66 -16.44 -14.44
N THR A 55 -32.66 -15.69 -14.01
CA THR A 55 -34.05 -16.13 -13.91
C THR A 55 -34.45 -16.86 -15.19
N LYS A 56 -34.72 -18.16 -15.09
CA LYS A 56 -35.37 -18.93 -16.16
C LYS A 56 -36.80 -18.42 -16.32
N LYS A 57 -37.02 -17.54 -17.30
CA LYS A 57 -38.34 -17.30 -17.90
C LYS A 57 -38.35 -17.96 -19.28
N LYS A 58 -39.05 -19.09 -19.40
CA LYS A 58 -39.77 -19.60 -20.59
C LYS A 58 -40.14 -21.07 -20.36
N ARG A 59 -41.41 -21.36 -20.11
CA ARG A 59 -42.37 -21.83 -21.12
C ARG A 59 -43.75 -21.34 -20.70
#